data_AF-A0A2Z4MDS1-F1
#
_entry.id   AF-A0A2Z4MDS1-F1
#
_cell.length_a   1.000
_cell.length_b   1.000
_cell.length_c   1.000
_cell.angle_alpha   90.00
_cell.angle_beta   90.00
_cell.angle_gamma   90.00
#
_symmetry.space_group_name_H-M   'P 1'
#
loop_
_entity.id
_entity.type
_entity.pdbx_description
1 polymer ?
#
loop_
_entity_poly.entity_id
_entity_poly.type
_entity_poly.pdbx_seq_one_letter_code
_entity_poly.pdbx_strand_id
1 'polypeptide(L)'
;MNRKELLLHGWECTYDKEDWYPPLKEALSGVSAAEASWRPVGEAANTIWENVSHLLYYKERLLHRLMGTEFPGSAETNDDTFIPSGGPDDEDAWQATLARMESVHRHIHEKLSLLTDEELNQMATYTPIYQNVMSLVLHDAFHTGQIVQIRKLQGSWPARRSFE
;
A
#
# COMPACT_ATOMS: atom_id res chain seq x y z
N MET A 1 -19.05 -5.82 -15.48
CA MET A 1 -17.95 -5.00 -14.98
C MET A 1 -17.02 -4.68 -16.14
N ASN A 2 -16.84 -3.41 -16.50
CA ASN A 2 -15.84 -2.99 -17.47
C ASN A 2 -14.43 -2.94 -16.83
N ARG A 3 -13.39 -2.72 -17.62
CA ARG A 3 -12.00 -2.72 -17.14
C ARG A 3 -11.74 -1.69 -16.04
N LYS A 4 -12.28 -0.47 -16.17
CA LYS A 4 -12.13 0.57 -15.13
C LYS A 4 -12.78 0.15 -13.83
N GLU A 5 -14.00 -0.38 -13.90
CA GLU A 5 -14.71 -0.89 -12.73
C GLU A 5 -13.95 -2.04 -12.05
N LEU A 6 -13.30 -2.93 -12.82
CA LEU A 6 -12.46 -4.00 -12.26
C LEU A 6 -11.22 -3.44 -11.54
N LEU A 7 -10.56 -2.43 -12.12
CA LEU A 7 -9.41 -1.79 -11.49
C LEU A 7 -9.79 -1.05 -10.21
N LEU A 8 -10.90 -0.30 -10.23
CA LEU A 8 -11.42 0.39 -9.05
C LEU A 8 -11.81 -0.59 -7.96
N HIS A 9 -12.47 -1.69 -8.32
CA HIS A 9 -12.82 -2.74 -7.37
C HIS A 9 -11.56 -3.34 -6.73
N GLY A 10 -10.56 -3.72 -7.53
CA GLY A 10 -9.29 -4.23 -7.01
C GLY A 10 -8.57 -3.22 -6.13
N TRP A 11 -8.58 -1.93 -6.49
CA TRP A 11 -8.01 -0.86 -5.68
C TRP A 11 -8.74 -0.72 -4.34
N GLU A 12 -10.07 -0.74 -4.32
CA GLU A 12 -10.86 -0.69 -3.07
C GLU A 12 -10.57 -1.91 -2.16
N CYS A 13 -10.40 -3.10 -2.74
CA CYS A 13 -10.05 -4.30 -1.97
C CYS A 13 -8.66 -4.22 -1.32
N THR A 14 -7.74 -3.42 -1.86
CA THR A 14 -6.41 -3.33 -1.26
C THR A 14 -6.38 -2.52 0.03
N TYR A 15 -7.38 -1.67 0.29
CA TYR A 15 -7.34 -0.74 1.42
C TYR A 15 -8.61 -0.66 2.25
N ASP A 16 -9.80 -0.77 1.65
CA ASP A 16 -11.07 -0.53 2.35
C ASP A 16 -11.96 -1.77 2.48
N LYS A 17 -11.92 -2.68 1.50
CA LYS A 17 -12.87 -3.80 1.38
C LYS A 17 -12.18 -5.14 1.54
N GLU A 18 -12.80 -6.03 2.30
CA GLU A 18 -12.32 -7.41 2.37
C GLU A 18 -12.59 -8.17 1.07
N ASP A 19 -11.63 -9.02 0.72
CA ASP A 19 -11.66 -9.93 -0.43
C ASP A 19 -11.04 -11.27 0.01
N TRP A 20 -10.34 -11.99 -0.86
CA TRP A 20 -9.53 -13.17 -0.51
C TRP A 20 -8.39 -12.87 0.50
N TYR A 21 -8.22 -11.62 0.91
CA TYR A 21 -7.29 -11.14 1.93
C TYR A 21 -7.89 -9.92 2.68
N PRO A 22 -7.45 -9.64 3.93
CA PRO A 22 -7.85 -8.43 4.64
C PRO A 22 -7.42 -7.16 3.89
N PRO A 23 -8.21 -6.09 3.92
CA PRO A 23 -7.78 -4.79 3.41
C PRO A 23 -6.67 -4.20 4.29
N LEU A 24 -5.76 -3.42 3.70
CA LEU A 24 -4.62 -2.84 4.42
C LEU A 24 -5.03 -2.00 5.63
N LYS A 25 -6.13 -1.23 5.54
CA LYS A 25 -6.63 -0.41 6.65
C LYS A 25 -6.96 -1.25 7.88
N GLU A 26 -7.62 -2.39 7.69
CA GLU A 26 -7.89 -3.32 8.79
C GLU A 26 -6.59 -4.00 9.25
N ALA A 27 -5.73 -4.39 8.31
CA ALA A 27 -4.44 -5.00 8.61
C ALA A 27 -3.53 -4.11 9.47
N LEU A 28 -3.70 -2.79 9.42
CA LEU A 28 -2.96 -1.80 10.20
C LEU A 28 -3.73 -1.26 11.42
N SER A 29 -5.00 -1.66 11.59
CA SER A 29 -5.83 -1.15 12.68
C SER A 29 -5.25 -1.52 14.05
N GLY A 30 -5.09 -0.49 14.89
CA GLY A 30 -4.60 -0.61 16.27
C GLY A 30 -3.11 -0.93 16.41
N VAL A 31 -2.34 -0.96 15.32
CA VAL A 31 -0.88 -1.14 15.38
C VAL A 31 -0.26 0.14 15.92
N SER A 32 0.54 0.03 16.99
CA SER A 32 1.38 1.10 17.54
C SER A 32 2.70 1.25 16.79
N ALA A 33 3.42 2.37 16.97
CA ALA A 33 4.76 2.56 16.43
C ALA A 33 5.74 1.45 16.85
N ALA A 34 5.68 1.02 18.12
CA ALA A 34 6.53 -0.05 18.65
C ALA A 34 6.27 -1.39 17.94
N GLU A 35 5.00 -1.75 17.72
CA GLU A 35 4.63 -2.94 16.94
C GLU A 35 4.98 -2.78 15.46
N ALA A 36 4.84 -1.57 14.92
CA ALA A 36 5.15 -1.26 13.54
C ALA A 36 6.65 -1.44 13.24
N SER A 37 7.51 -1.06 14.19
CA SER A 37 8.98 -1.14 14.11
C SER A 37 9.55 -2.49 14.57
N TRP A 38 8.74 -3.40 15.10
CA TRP A 38 9.23 -4.71 15.51
C TRP A 38 9.69 -5.54 14.30
N ARG A 39 10.91 -6.08 14.38
CA ARG A 39 11.52 -6.89 13.32
C ARG A 39 11.42 -8.39 13.64
N PRO A 40 10.87 -9.22 12.73
CA PRO A 40 10.99 -10.67 12.84
C PRO A 40 12.45 -11.13 12.80
N VAL A 41 12.72 -12.33 13.32
CA VAL A 41 14.06 -12.93 13.20
C VAL A 41 14.36 -13.24 11.73
N GLY A 42 15.49 -12.72 11.24
CA GLY A 42 15.98 -12.91 9.88
C GLY A 42 16.49 -11.61 9.28
N GLU A 43 17.68 -11.62 8.69
CA GLU A 43 18.33 -10.41 8.17
C GLU A 43 17.51 -9.72 7.07
N ALA A 44 16.85 -10.51 6.21
CA ALA A 44 16.01 -10.00 5.12
C ALA A 44 14.55 -9.71 5.53
N ALA A 45 14.20 -9.84 6.82
CA ALA A 45 12.82 -9.64 7.27
C ALA A 45 12.50 -8.16 7.44
N ASN A 46 11.49 -7.66 6.74
CA ASN A 46 10.99 -6.29 6.90
C ASN A 46 10.03 -6.18 8.09
N THR A 47 10.00 -5.00 8.73
CA THR A 47 9.00 -4.62 9.74
C THR A 47 7.67 -4.23 9.09
N ILE A 48 6.61 -4.01 9.88
CA ILE A 48 5.34 -3.50 9.36
C ILE A 48 5.53 -2.09 8.78
N TRP A 49 6.23 -1.20 9.49
CA TRP A 49 6.45 0.17 9.03
C TRP A 49 7.28 0.21 7.74
N GLU A 50 8.27 -0.67 7.60
CA GLU A 50 9.06 -0.80 6.37
C GLU A 50 8.17 -1.23 5.19
N ASN A 51 7.29 -2.22 5.38
CA ASN A 51 6.33 -2.63 4.34
C ASN A 51 5.35 -1.50 3.98
N VAL A 52 4.84 -0.74 4.97
CA VAL A 52 3.96 0.40 4.71
C VAL A 52 4.68 1.52 3.97
N SER A 53 5.94 1.78 4.30
CA SER A 53 6.76 2.79 3.62
C SER A 53 7.01 2.41 2.16
N HIS A 54 7.28 1.13 1.91
CA HIS A 54 7.42 0.57 0.57
C HIS A 54 6.13 0.72 -0.26
N LEU A 55 4.98 0.33 0.30
CA LEU A 55 3.68 0.52 -0.34
C LEU A 55 3.42 1.99 -0.64
N LEU A 56 3.71 2.87 0.31
CA LEU A 56 3.49 4.30 0.17
C LEU A 56 4.33 4.87 -0.98
N TYR A 57 5.61 4.51 -1.06
CA TYR A 57 6.51 4.95 -2.12
C TYR A 57 5.96 4.66 -3.52
N TYR A 58 5.53 3.41 -3.77
CA TYR A 58 5.01 3.04 -5.08
C TYR A 58 3.64 3.63 -5.38
N LYS A 59 2.79 3.81 -4.37
CA LYS A 59 1.52 4.53 -4.52
C LYS A 59 1.74 5.99 -4.88
N GLU A 60 2.63 6.69 -4.20
CA GLU A 60 2.95 8.08 -4.52
C GLU A 60 3.53 8.22 -5.93
N ARG A 61 4.43 7.30 -6.32
CA ARG A 61 4.93 7.22 -7.68
C ARG A 61 3.81 7.07 -8.71
N LEU A 62 2.81 6.23 -8.43
CA LEU A 62 1.63 6.09 -9.28
C LEU A 62 0.79 7.38 -9.29
N LEU A 63 0.55 8.01 -8.14
CA LEU A 63 -0.21 9.26 -8.04
C LEU A 63 0.43 10.37 -8.88
N HIS A 64 1.73 10.59 -8.71
CA HIS A 64 2.47 11.61 -9.48
C HIS A 64 2.37 11.37 -10.98
N ARG A 65 2.46 10.12 -11.40
CA ARG A 65 2.26 9.71 -12.79
C ARG A 65 0.85 10.00 -13.29
N LEU A 66 -0.19 9.67 -12.52
CA LEU A 66 -1.58 9.99 -12.87
C LEU A 66 -1.84 11.50 -12.93
N MET A 67 -1.06 12.29 -12.20
CA MET A 67 -1.12 13.75 -12.21
C MET A 67 -0.25 14.40 -13.29
N GLY A 68 0.58 13.62 -14.01
CA GLY A 68 1.53 14.15 -14.99
C GLY A 68 2.64 15.01 -14.35
N THR A 69 3.00 14.73 -13.09
CA THR A 69 4.01 15.47 -12.32
C THR A 69 5.25 14.61 -12.08
N GLU A 70 6.39 15.26 -11.81
CA GLU A 70 7.61 14.57 -11.43
C GLU A 70 7.47 13.97 -10.02
N PHE A 71 7.86 12.70 -9.87
CA PHE A 71 7.89 12.04 -8.56
C PHE A 71 9.22 12.33 -7.88
N PRO A 72 9.24 12.91 -6.66
CA PRO A 72 10.47 13.34 -6.00
C PRO A 72 11.29 12.20 -5.38
N GLY A 73 10.76 10.96 -5.35
CA GLY A 73 11.45 9.82 -4.78
C GLY A 73 12.68 9.41 -5.61
N SER A 74 13.78 9.09 -4.92
CA SER A 74 15.09 8.83 -5.52
C SER A 74 15.62 7.42 -5.21
N ALA A 75 14.75 6.44 -4.93
CA ALA A 75 15.19 5.08 -4.65
C ALA A 75 15.90 4.49 -5.88
N GLU A 76 17.13 4.00 -5.68
CA GLU A 76 17.94 3.38 -6.75
C GLU A 76 17.64 1.89 -6.86
N THR A 77 17.32 1.27 -5.73
CA THR A 77 17.00 -0.14 -5.58
C THR A 77 15.62 -0.33 -4.95
N ASN A 78 15.12 -1.56 -4.99
CA ASN A 78 13.91 -1.93 -4.27
C ASN A 78 14.07 -1.74 -2.76
N ASP A 79 15.25 -2.00 -2.22
CA ASP A 79 15.50 -1.99 -0.77
C ASP A 79 15.45 -0.57 -0.19
N ASP A 80 15.84 0.44 -1.00
CA ASP A 80 15.79 1.86 -0.64
C ASP A 80 14.37 2.40 -0.39
N THR A 81 13.34 1.62 -0.71
CA THR A 81 11.93 2.00 -0.52
C THR A 81 11.35 1.52 0.83
N PHE A 82 12.07 0.68 1.56
CA PHE A 82 11.67 0.16 2.87
C PHE A 82 12.20 1.05 4.02
N ILE A 83 12.11 2.38 3.90
CA ILE A 83 12.67 3.32 4.88
C ILE A 83 11.54 4.01 5.65
N PRO A 84 11.33 3.68 6.94
CA PRO A 84 10.37 4.36 7.80
C PRO A 84 10.72 5.82 8.03
N SER A 85 9.70 6.65 8.22
CA SER A 85 9.84 8.06 8.58
C SER A 85 10.17 8.29 10.06
N GLY A 86 10.05 7.26 10.90
CA GLY A 86 10.23 7.32 12.35
C GLY A 86 10.66 5.98 12.94
N GLY A 87 10.53 5.84 14.26
CA GLY A 87 11.00 4.67 15.02
C GLY A 87 10.01 4.20 16.09
N PRO A 88 10.39 3.22 16.92
CA PRO A 88 9.47 2.51 17.82
C PRO A 88 8.76 3.38 18.85
N ASP A 89 9.33 4.54 19.20
CA ASP A 89 8.78 5.47 20.19
C ASP A 89 8.07 6.69 19.55
N ASP A 90 7.94 6.72 18.23
CA ASP A 90 7.42 7.86 17.45
C ASP A 90 6.02 7.59 16.90
N GLU A 91 5.04 7.60 17.79
CA GLU A 91 3.63 7.37 17.45
C GLU A 91 3.10 8.46 16.49
N ASP A 92 3.55 9.70 16.62
CA ASP A 92 3.13 10.80 15.75
C ASP A 92 3.59 10.57 14.30
N ALA A 93 4.84 10.15 14.07
CA ALA A 93 5.32 9.82 12.73
C ALA A 93 4.61 8.58 12.16
N TRP A 94 4.26 7.61 13.00
CA TRP A 94 3.49 6.44 12.57
C TRP A 94 2.08 6.84 12.12
N GLN A 95 1.35 7.60 12.94
CA GLN A 95 0.02 8.09 12.59
C GLN A 95 0.05 9.00 11.35
N ALA A 96 1.08 9.84 11.20
CA ALA A 96 1.29 10.62 9.98
C ALA A 96 1.52 9.75 8.75
N THR A 97 2.22 8.62 8.88
CA THR A 97 2.42 7.63 7.81
C THR A 97 1.09 7.00 7.39
N LEU A 98 0.27 6.60 8.35
CA LEU A 98 -1.07 6.04 8.09
C LEU A 98 -1.99 7.05 7.40
N ALA A 99 -2.02 8.30 7.88
CA ALA A 99 -2.80 9.37 7.27
C ALA A 99 -2.34 9.68 5.84
N ARG A 100 -1.03 9.68 5.59
CA ARG A 100 -0.45 9.88 4.26
C ARG A 100 -0.83 8.72 3.32
N MET A 101 -0.77 7.48 3.79
CA MET A 101 -1.22 6.30 3.06
C MET A 101 -2.70 6.42 2.66
N GLU A 102 -3.59 6.74 3.60
CA GLU A 102 -5.02 6.91 3.31
C GLU A 102 -5.24 8.03 2.27
N SER A 103 -4.60 9.17 2.46
CA SER A 103 -4.68 10.31 1.53
C SER A 103 -4.25 9.93 0.11
N VAL A 104 -3.07 9.31 -0.05
CA VAL A 104 -2.57 8.90 -1.37
C VAL A 104 -3.49 7.85 -2.00
N HIS A 105 -3.96 6.87 -1.23
CA HIS A 105 -4.88 5.84 -1.72
C HIS A 105 -6.18 6.46 -2.28
N ARG A 106 -6.78 7.40 -1.55
CA ARG A 106 -8.01 8.10 -1.96
C ARG A 106 -7.80 8.95 -3.21
N HIS A 107 -6.70 9.71 -3.29
CA HIS A 107 -6.41 10.52 -4.47
C HIS A 107 -6.19 9.66 -5.72
N ILE A 108 -5.53 8.51 -5.59
CA ILE A 108 -5.38 7.58 -6.72
C ILE A 108 -6.76 7.05 -7.15
N HIS A 109 -7.61 6.63 -6.21
CA HIS A 109 -8.98 6.18 -6.52
C HIS A 109 -9.76 7.25 -7.30
N GLU A 110 -9.74 8.49 -6.81
CA GLU A 110 -10.40 9.62 -7.48
C GLU A 110 -9.87 9.80 -8.91
N LYS A 111 -8.54 9.84 -9.10
CA LYS A 111 -7.93 9.99 -10.43
C LYS A 111 -8.29 8.84 -11.35
N LEU A 112 -8.21 7.60 -10.88
CA LEU A 112 -8.58 6.42 -11.65
C LEU A 112 -10.05 6.44 -12.07
N SER A 113 -10.94 6.94 -11.21
CA SER A 113 -12.37 7.02 -11.51
C SER A 113 -12.69 7.95 -12.69
N LEU A 114 -11.88 9.00 -12.86
CA LEU A 114 -12.02 10.02 -13.88
C LEU A 114 -11.40 9.63 -15.23
N LEU A 115 -10.52 8.64 -15.26
CA LEU A 115 -9.89 8.20 -16.52
C LEU A 115 -10.92 7.59 -17.48
N THR A 116 -10.71 7.86 -18.76
CA THR A 116 -11.33 7.19 -19.89
C THR A 116 -10.64 5.87 -20.19
N ASP A 117 -11.29 4.99 -20.96
CA ASP A 117 -10.68 3.72 -21.38
C ASP A 117 -9.45 3.93 -22.29
N GLU A 118 -9.45 5.01 -23.08
CA GLU A 118 -8.32 5.39 -23.92
C GLU A 118 -7.13 5.86 -23.07
N GLU A 119 -7.36 6.70 -22.06
CA GLU A 119 -6.32 7.11 -21.11
C GLU A 119 -5.74 5.91 -20.34
N LEU A 120 -6.57 4.93 -19.97
CA LEU A 120 -6.08 3.68 -19.35
C LEU A 120 -5.11 2.91 -20.25
N ASN A 121 -5.22 3.02 -21.58
CA ASN A 121 -4.30 2.41 -22.55
C ASN A 121 -3.02 3.23 -22.80
N GLN A 122 -2.95 4.48 -22.34
CA GLN A 122 -1.76 5.30 -22.52
C GLN A 122 -0.55 4.68 -21.81
N MET A 123 0.59 4.76 -22.48
CA MET A 123 1.85 4.20 -21.99
C MET A 123 2.41 5.05 -20.86
N ALA A 124 2.62 4.42 -19.71
CA ALA A 124 3.34 4.96 -18.58
C ALA A 124 4.75 4.34 -18.53
N THR A 125 5.74 5.05 -19.09
CA THR A 125 7.09 4.51 -19.30
C THR A 125 7.07 3.30 -20.25
N TYR A 126 6.98 2.07 -19.74
CA TYR A 126 7.09 0.83 -20.52
C TYR A 126 5.80 0.00 -20.56
N THR A 127 4.79 0.35 -19.77
CA THR A 127 3.53 -0.40 -19.68
C THR A 127 2.34 0.56 -19.61
N PRO A 128 1.15 0.15 -20.10
CA PRO A 128 -0.05 0.98 -19.99
C PRO A 128 -0.45 1.28 -18.54
N ILE A 129 -1.19 2.39 -18.33
CA ILE A 129 -1.68 2.78 -17.00
C ILE A 129 -2.48 1.64 -16.35
N TYR A 130 -3.40 0.99 -17.09
CA TYR A 130 -4.21 -0.11 -16.53
C TYR A 130 -3.35 -1.23 -15.95
N GLN A 131 -2.23 -1.55 -16.61
CA GLN A 131 -1.36 -2.64 -16.22
C GLN A 131 -0.54 -2.26 -14.99
N ASN A 132 -0.07 -1.00 -14.89
CA ASN A 132 0.59 -0.48 -13.69
C ASN A 132 -0.33 -0.55 -12.46
N VAL A 133 -1.59 -0.15 -12.61
CA VAL A 133 -2.58 -0.18 -11.52
C VAL A 133 -2.83 -1.62 -11.07
N MET A 134 -3.07 -2.54 -12.01
CA MET A 134 -3.25 -3.96 -11.69
C MET A 134 -2.02 -4.55 -10.97
N SER A 135 -0.82 -4.22 -11.43
CA SER A 135 0.42 -4.65 -10.76
C SER A 135 0.51 -4.11 -9.33
N LEU A 136 0.10 -2.86 -9.07
CA LEU A 136 0.07 -2.32 -7.71
C LEU A 136 -1.02 -2.94 -6.83
N VAL A 137 -2.17 -3.33 -7.39
CA VAL A 137 -3.20 -4.06 -6.63
C VAL A 137 -2.63 -5.40 -6.12
N LEU A 138 -1.94 -6.16 -6.97
CA LEU A 138 -1.32 -7.43 -6.58
C LEU A 138 -0.16 -7.23 -5.59
N HIS A 139 0.60 -6.17 -5.78
CA HIS A 139 1.71 -5.77 -4.91
C HIS A 139 1.23 -5.41 -3.49
N ASP A 140 0.19 -4.57 -3.38
CA ASP A 140 -0.46 -4.25 -2.11
C ASP A 140 -0.93 -5.51 -1.38
N ALA A 141 -1.60 -6.44 -2.09
CA ALA A 141 -2.10 -7.68 -1.52
C ALA A 141 -0.95 -8.55 -0.97
N PHE A 142 0.16 -8.64 -1.71
CA PHE A 142 1.36 -9.37 -1.29
C PHE A 142 1.94 -8.81 0.01
N HIS A 143 2.18 -7.51 0.10
CA HIS A 143 2.75 -6.89 1.31
C HIS A 143 1.75 -6.81 2.47
N THR A 144 0.45 -6.71 2.19
CA THR A 144 -0.59 -6.83 3.23
C THR A 144 -0.55 -8.22 3.87
N GLY A 145 -0.34 -9.27 3.08
CA GLY A 145 -0.10 -10.62 3.59
C GLY A 145 1.12 -10.72 4.50
N GLN A 146 2.22 -10.02 4.17
CA GLN A 146 3.42 -9.95 5.02
C GLN A 146 3.14 -9.21 6.33
N ILE A 147 2.44 -8.08 6.29
CA ILE A 147 2.02 -7.33 7.49
C ILE A 147 1.19 -8.22 8.42
N VAL A 148 0.19 -8.92 7.87
CA VAL A 148 -0.64 -9.87 8.64
C VAL A 148 0.21 -10.98 9.24
N GLN A 149 1.18 -11.52 8.49
CA GLN A 149 2.09 -12.54 9.01
C GLN A 149 2.95 -12.02 10.17
N ILE A 150 3.44 -10.78 10.09
CA ILE A 150 4.20 -10.16 11.18
C ILE A 150 3.31 -9.99 12.42
N ARG A 151 2.08 -9.49 12.26
CA ARG A 151 1.11 -9.38 13.36
C ARG A 151 0.78 -10.73 14.00
N LYS A 152 0.69 -11.81 13.21
CA LYS A 152 0.52 -13.17 13.74
C LYS A 152 1.72 -13.62 14.58
N LEU A 153 2.94 -13.30 14.16
CA LEU A 153 4.16 -13.60 14.93
C LEU A 153 4.24 -12.80 16.24
N GLN A 154 3.75 -11.57 16.25
CA GLN A 154 3.64 -10.73 17.44
C GLN A 154 2.53 -11.18 18.41
N GLY A 155 1.56 -11.96 17.91
CA GLY A 155 0.31 -12.22 18.64
C GLY A 155 -0.65 -11.04 18.66
N SER A 156 -0.39 -9.99 17.86
CA SER A 156 -1.22 -8.77 17.74
C SER A 156 -2.32 -8.90 16.67
N TRP A 157 -2.34 -10.01 15.93
CA TRP A 157 -3.39 -10.33 14.97
C TRP A 157 -4.60 -11.00 15.67
N PRO A 158 -5.85 -10.59 15.39
CA PRO A 158 -7.03 -11.24 15.96
C PRO A 158 -7.10 -12.75 15.68
N ALA A 159 -7.35 -13.55 16.71
CA ALA A 159 -7.47 -15.01 16.59
C ALA A 159 -8.72 -15.46 15.82
N ARG A 160 -9.74 -14.59 15.72
CA ARG A 160 -10.93 -14.78 14.90
C ARG A 160 -11.20 -13.50 14.12
N ARG A 161 -11.45 -13.63 12.82
CA ARG A 161 -11.91 -12.54 11.96
C ARG A 161 -13.29 -12.89 11.42
N SER A 162 -14.14 -11.87 11.29
CA SER A 162 -15.43 -11.96 10.62
C SER A 162 -15.29 -11.29 9.26
N PHE A 163 -15.96 -11.82 8.25
CA PHE A 163 -16.04 -11.22 6.91
C PHE A 163 -17.23 -10.25 6.77
N GLU A 164 -17.91 -9.95 7.89
CA GLU A 164 -19.18 -9.21 7.97
C GLU A 164 -19.01 -7.79 8.47
#